data_AF-A0A7W9V618-F1
#
_entry.id   AF-A0A7W9V618-F1
#
_cell.length_a   1.000
_cell.length_b   1.000
_cell.length_c   1.000
_cell.angle_alpha   90.00
_cell.angle_beta   90.00
_cell.angle_gamma   90.00
#
_symmetry.space_group_name_H-M   'P 1'
#
loop_
_entity.id
_entity.type
_entity.pdbx_description
1 polymer ?
#
loop_
_entity_poly.entity_id
_entity_poly.type
_entity_poly.pdbx_seq_one_letter_code
_entity_poly.pdbx_strand_id
1 'polypeptide(L)'
;MTSPADSSELIKVVALLGAAVVAVPVFRRLGLGSVLGYLAAGLAIGPFGLGWFSDPQAILHVAELGVVMFLFVIGLEMRPSHLWSLRKQIFGLGTAQIIVCASVLTGVGLALGFPLPVAFIAASGFVLTSTAVVMQLLGERGDIALPAGQKIVAILLFEDLLIVPLLAVVAWMAPVPADASAPSRWIGIGVGAAAIVGLLAAGRWLLNPLFRLLAAAKAREVMTAAALLVVLGAALLMQLGGLSMAMGAFLAGVLLSESTFRHQIEADIEPFRGILLGLFFLGVGMALNLAVVAANWTLILSGVLAFMAAKAACIYLVARLTGSGHAQALDRGVLMAQGGEFAFVLFAAASGAGVIDAQINANLTAIVVLSMALTPLFVLLYRRWAPVEVPSMEGVDAADGLTGSVLIIGFGRFGQVASQSLLARDVDVTIIDNDIEMIQSAAKFGFKIYYGDGTRLDVLHASGAHSARAIAVCVDNREAANRIVELATHEFPHAKLLVRSYDREHALELIAAGVDYHIRETFESAVEFGQAALVELGMDESEARSIAREIRRRDAERLELEVAAGDVRAGRGLMYGNITPVVPTPTPFTPPRRESRTLNPEGVPVTEPVQERDGT
;
A
#
# COMPACT_ATOMS: atom_id res chain seq x y z
N MET A 1 36.35 10.57 33.10
CA MET A 1 35.92 11.97 33.21
C MET A 1 35.64 12.45 31.79
N THR A 2 34.38 12.39 31.36
CA THR A 2 33.94 12.91 30.05
C THR A 2 33.96 14.44 30.11
N SER A 3 34.52 15.07 29.08
CA SER A 3 34.56 16.52 28.99
C SER A 3 33.12 17.06 28.82
N PRO A 4 32.75 18.23 29.34
CA PRO A 4 31.41 18.80 29.16
C PRO A 4 30.94 18.92 27.70
N ALA A 5 31.88 18.90 26.73
CA ALA A 5 31.60 18.82 25.30
C ALA A 5 31.02 17.45 24.86
N ASP A 6 31.49 16.33 25.43
CA ASP A 6 31.03 14.97 25.07
C ASP A 6 29.59 14.71 25.55
N SER A 7 29.21 15.27 26.71
CA SER A 7 27.83 15.21 27.21
C SER A 7 26.86 15.97 26.30
N SER A 8 27.32 17.00 25.60
CA SER A 8 26.47 17.77 24.67
C SER A 8 26.16 17.00 23.39
N GLU A 9 27.06 16.16 22.90
CA GLU A 9 26.87 15.38 21.66
C GLU A 9 25.89 14.22 21.87
N LEU A 10 25.98 13.50 23.00
CA LEU A 10 25.00 12.45 23.31
C LEU A 10 23.59 13.01 23.47
N ILE A 11 23.44 14.19 24.08
CA ILE A 11 22.14 14.87 24.22
C ILE A 11 21.54 15.17 22.84
N LYS A 12 22.35 15.64 21.88
CA LYS A 12 21.90 15.87 20.49
C LYS A 12 21.40 14.58 19.83
N VAL A 13 22.13 13.48 19.95
CA VAL A 13 21.72 12.18 19.38
C VAL A 13 20.41 11.68 20.02
N VAL A 14 20.30 11.76 21.35
CA VAL A 14 19.08 11.36 22.07
C VAL A 14 17.90 12.26 21.70
N ALA A 15 18.10 13.56 21.59
CA ALA A 15 17.09 14.52 21.17
C ALA A 15 16.59 14.22 19.74
N LEU A 16 17.52 13.93 18.82
CA LEU A 16 17.21 13.59 17.43
C LEU A 16 16.37 12.31 17.33
N LEU A 17 16.78 11.25 18.03
CA LEU A 17 16.03 9.99 18.08
C LEU A 17 14.68 10.16 18.79
N GLY A 18 14.64 10.87 19.91
CA GLY A 18 13.43 11.14 20.69
C GLY A 18 12.39 11.92 19.88
N ALA A 19 12.82 12.95 19.15
CA ALA A 19 11.93 13.72 18.29
C ALA A 19 11.32 12.87 17.18
N ALA A 20 12.10 12.01 16.52
CA ALA A 20 11.60 11.06 15.53
C ALA A 20 10.58 10.06 16.13
N VAL A 21 10.91 9.46 17.27
CA VAL A 21 10.05 8.47 17.96
C VAL A 21 8.70 9.06 18.37
N VAL A 22 8.64 10.36 18.68
CA VAL A 22 7.39 11.04 19.04
C VAL A 22 6.64 11.55 17.80
N ALA A 23 7.32 12.25 16.89
CA ALA A 23 6.66 12.92 15.77
C ALA A 23 6.09 11.94 14.74
N VAL A 24 6.82 10.86 14.42
CA VAL A 24 6.39 9.91 13.37
C VAL A 24 5.07 9.23 13.72
N PRO A 25 4.85 8.66 14.92
CA PRO A 25 3.56 8.10 15.29
C PRO A 25 2.42 9.12 15.31
N VAL A 26 2.69 10.37 15.74
CA VAL A 26 1.69 11.44 15.77
C VAL A 26 1.22 11.77 14.35
N PHE A 27 2.16 12.00 13.42
CA PHE A 27 1.83 12.31 12.04
C PHE A 27 1.12 11.15 11.34
N ARG A 28 1.57 9.91 11.60
CA ARG A 28 0.90 8.71 11.06
C ARG A 28 -0.54 8.58 11.56
N ARG A 29 -0.84 8.96 12.81
CA ARG A 29 -2.22 9.02 13.34
C ARG A 29 -3.06 10.13 12.71
N LEU A 30 -2.43 11.23 12.28
CA LEU A 30 -3.10 12.31 11.56
C LEU A 30 -3.29 12.00 10.06
N GLY A 31 -2.88 10.81 9.58
CA GLY A 31 -2.91 10.46 8.16
C GLY A 31 -1.84 11.15 7.31
N LEU A 32 -0.89 11.85 7.95
CA LEU A 32 0.23 12.51 7.31
C LEU A 32 1.42 11.54 7.37
N GLY A 33 1.85 10.96 6.24
CA GLY A 33 2.86 9.88 6.20
C GLY A 33 4.15 10.15 7.00
N SER A 34 4.95 9.11 7.25
CA SER A 34 6.13 9.17 8.13
C SER A 34 7.17 10.21 7.73
N VAL A 35 7.31 10.49 6.42
CA VAL A 35 8.22 11.50 5.88
C VAL A 35 7.95 12.90 6.46
N LEU A 36 6.67 13.32 6.49
CA LEU A 36 6.28 14.60 7.09
C LEU A 36 6.56 14.63 8.59
N GLY A 37 6.41 13.50 9.28
CA GLY A 37 6.76 13.36 10.69
C GLY A 37 8.25 13.60 10.97
N TYR A 38 9.15 13.04 10.15
CA TYR A 38 10.59 13.28 10.28
C TYR A 38 10.98 14.73 9.96
N LEU A 39 10.40 15.32 8.91
CA LEU A 39 10.62 16.73 8.56
C LEU A 39 10.18 17.66 9.70
N ALA A 40 8.98 17.43 10.27
CA ALA A 40 8.46 18.20 11.39
C ALA A 40 9.31 18.04 12.65
N ALA A 41 9.80 16.83 12.93
CA ALA A 41 10.74 16.60 14.02
C ALA A 41 12.04 17.40 13.82
N GLY A 42 12.57 17.42 12.59
CA GLY A 42 13.79 18.16 12.25
C GLY A 42 13.61 19.65 12.44
N LEU A 43 12.47 20.17 11.98
CA LEU A 43 12.10 21.58 12.20
C LEU A 43 11.97 21.92 13.68
N ALA A 44 11.39 21.02 14.48
CA ALA A 44 11.18 21.22 15.91
C ALA A 44 12.49 21.19 16.71
N ILE A 45 13.47 20.35 16.38
CA ILE A 45 14.77 20.30 17.08
C ILE A 45 15.82 21.25 16.49
N GLY A 46 15.60 21.71 15.26
CA GLY A 46 16.49 22.58 14.53
C GLY A 46 16.53 24.03 15.04
N PRO A 47 17.23 24.93 14.33
CA PRO A 47 17.53 26.28 14.79
C PRO A 47 16.30 27.13 15.08
N PHE A 48 15.20 26.86 14.37
CA PHE A 48 13.96 27.64 14.46
C PHE A 48 12.91 27.05 15.42
N GLY A 49 13.17 25.88 15.99
CA GLY A 49 12.32 25.25 17.00
C GLY A 49 12.93 25.39 18.40
N LEU A 50 13.38 24.26 18.97
CA LEU A 50 14.03 24.18 20.28
C LEU A 50 15.49 24.64 20.25
N GLY A 51 16.11 24.77 19.07
CA GLY A 51 17.48 25.25 18.91
C GLY A 51 18.55 24.30 19.45
N TRP A 52 18.23 23.02 19.63
CA TRP A 52 19.20 22.00 20.08
C TRP A 52 20.28 21.72 19.04
N PHE A 53 19.95 21.93 17.76
CA PHE A 53 20.88 21.96 16.64
C PHE A 53 20.89 23.36 16.04
N SER A 54 21.92 24.13 16.35
CA SER A 54 22.08 25.52 15.88
C SER A 54 23.31 25.73 15.00
N ASP A 55 24.21 24.76 14.93
CA ASP A 55 25.40 24.81 14.06
C ASP A 55 25.04 24.41 12.62
N PRO A 56 25.10 25.34 11.64
CA PRO A 56 24.80 25.04 10.25
C PRO A 56 25.70 23.96 9.66
N GLN A 57 26.98 23.89 10.07
CA GLN A 57 27.91 22.89 9.53
C GLN A 57 27.54 21.50 10.01
N ALA A 58 27.26 21.31 11.30
CA ALA A 58 26.80 20.03 11.82
C ALA A 58 25.49 19.56 11.15
N ILE A 59 24.54 20.48 10.91
CA ILE A 59 23.28 20.17 10.21
C ILE A 59 23.56 19.69 8.78
N LEU A 60 24.46 20.36 8.05
CA LEU A 60 24.83 19.97 6.68
C LEU A 60 25.48 18.58 6.63
N HIS A 61 26.43 18.28 7.52
CA HIS A 61 27.08 16.96 7.56
C HIS A 61 26.08 15.83 7.85
N VAL A 62 25.14 16.06 8.78
CA VAL A 62 24.07 15.10 9.10
C VAL A 62 23.15 14.90 7.89
N ALA A 63 22.78 15.99 7.20
CA ALA A 63 21.95 15.93 6.01
C ALA A 63 22.65 15.20 4.85
N GLU A 64 23.94 15.46 4.59
CA GLU A 64 24.73 14.79 3.55
C GLU A 64 24.85 13.28 3.80
N LEU A 65 25.16 12.88 5.04
CA LEU A 65 25.20 11.47 5.41
C LEU A 65 23.82 10.82 5.24
N GLY A 66 22.76 11.52 5.67
CA GLY A 66 21.38 11.10 5.45
C GLY A 66 21.07 10.88 3.96
N VAL A 67 21.44 11.82 3.09
CA VAL A 67 21.27 11.73 1.62
C VAL A 67 21.97 10.49 1.06
N VAL A 68 23.23 10.29 1.42
CA VAL A 68 24.04 9.13 0.98
C VAL A 68 23.33 7.83 1.36
N MET A 69 22.93 7.71 2.61
CA MET A 69 22.29 6.50 3.11
C MET A 69 20.89 6.28 2.54
N PHE A 70 20.13 7.36 2.34
CA PHE A 70 18.81 7.32 1.74
C PHE A 70 18.87 6.83 0.28
N LEU A 71 19.75 7.43 -0.53
CA LEU A 71 19.93 7.02 -1.92
C LEU A 71 20.48 5.62 -2.07
N PHE A 72 21.30 5.16 -1.12
CA PHE A 72 21.73 3.77 -1.08
C PHE A 72 20.57 2.81 -0.87
N VAL A 73 19.72 3.07 0.12
CA VAL A 73 18.51 2.28 0.39
C VAL A 73 17.63 2.20 -0.86
N ILE A 74 17.38 3.34 -1.49
CA ILE A 74 16.60 3.41 -2.73
C ILE A 74 17.28 2.61 -3.83
N GLY A 75 18.59 2.76 -4.01
CA GLY A 75 19.36 2.01 -4.99
C GLY A 75 19.23 0.49 -4.78
N LEU A 76 19.17 0.03 -3.53
CA LEU A 76 18.93 -1.38 -3.19
C LEU A 76 17.52 -1.85 -3.56
N GLU A 77 16.51 -0.99 -3.37
CA GLU A 77 15.13 -1.28 -3.75
C GLU A 77 14.95 -1.32 -5.27
N MET A 78 15.76 -0.55 -6.00
CA MET A 78 15.75 -0.51 -7.46
C MET A 78 16.22 -1.83 -8.07
N ARG A 79 15.35 -2.47 -8.86
CA ARG A 79 15.66 -3.70 -9.59
C ARG A 79 15.67 -3.41 -11.10
N PRO A 80 16.84 -3.14 -11.73
CA PRO A 80 16.89 -2.77 -13.14
C PRO A 80 16.23 -3.81 -14.06
N SER A 81 16.43 -5.10 -13.77
CA SER A 81 15.76 -6.21 -14.46
C SER A 81 14.22 -6.15 -14.40
N HIS A 82 13.65 -5.73 -13.26
CA HIS A 82 12.21 -5.55 -13.10
C HIS A 82 11.72 -4.31 -13.85
N LEU A 83 12.46 -3.20 -13.82
CA LEU A 83 12.13 -2.00 -14.62
C LEU A 83 12.12 -2.32 -16.12
N TRP A 84 13.02 -3.19 -16.58
CA TRP A 84 13.06 -3.62 -17.98
C TRP A 84 11.83 -4.43 -18.42
N SER A 85 11.14 -5.12 -17.50
CA SER A 85 9.87 -5.78 -17.83
C SER A 85 8.74 -4.76 -18.00
N LEU A 86 8.81 -3.63 -17.29
CA LEU A 86 7.87 -2.49 -17.37
C LEU A 86 8.20 -1.49 -18.49
N ARG A 87 9.21 -1.77 -19.33
CA ARG A 87 9.73 -0.83 -20.35
C ARG A 87 8.68 -0.23 -21.28
N LYS A 88 7.60 -0.94 -21.60
CA LYS A 88 6.51 -0.42 -22.45
C LYS A 88 5.75 0.72 -21.77
N GLN A 89 5.58 0.65 -20.45
CA GLN A 89 4.90 1.68 -19.65
C GLN A 89 5.86 2.85 -19.37
N ILE A 90 7.14 2.53 -19.11
CA ILE A 90 8.19 3.49 -18.77
C ILE A 90 8.62 4.33 -19.99
N PHE A 91 9.09 3.71 -21.06
CA PHE A 91 9.76 4.42 -22.16
C PHE A 91 8.80 5.13 -23.14
N GLY A 92 7.49 4.92 -23.01
CA GLY A 92 6.47 5.69 -23.71
C GLY A 92 5.90 6.79 -22.83
N LEU A 93 4.88 6.42 -22.06
CA LEU A 93 4.08 7.34 -21.24
C LEU A 93 4.91 8.05 -20.17
N GLY A 94 5.77 7.32 -19.45
CA GLY A 94 6.60 7.88 -18.38
C GLY A 94 7.57 8.93 -18.89
N THR A 95 8.35 8.62 -19.92
CA THR A 95 9.27 9.57 -20.56
C THR A 95 8.56 10.82 -21.07
N ALA A 96 7.43 10.66 -21.77
CA ALA A 96 6.66 11.79 -22.27
C ALA A 96 6.14 12.68 -21.12
N GLN A 97 5.60 12.08 -20.06
CA GLN A 97 5.15 12.81 -18.88
C GLN A 97 6.27 13.64 -18.26
N ILE A 98 7.41 13.01 -17.97
CA ILE A 98 8.52 13.66 -17.27
C ILE A 98 9.09 14.79 -18.11
N ILE A 99 9.34 14.58 -19.42
CA ILE A 99 9.90 15.61 -20.29
C ILE A 99 8.93 16.80 -20.41
N VAL A 100 7.64 16.53 -20.61
CA VAL A 100 6.63 17.59 -20.70
C VAL A 100 6.52 18.35 -19.38
N CYS A 101 6.45 17.66 -18.24
CA CYS A 101 6.40 18.30 -16.93
C CYS A 101 7.67 19.11 -16.67
N ALA A 102 8.87 18.56 -16.92
CA ALA A 102 10.13 19.27 -16.71
C ALA A 102 10.21 20.54 -17.56
N SER A 103 9.78 20.47 -18.82
CA SER A 103 9.79 21.60 -19.74
C SER A 103 8.81 22.69 -19.29
N VAL A 104 7.57 22.31 -18.97
CA VAL A 104 6.52 23.27 -18.54
C VAL A 104 6.88 23.88 -17.19
N LEU A 105 7.32 23.08 -16.23
CA LEU A 105 7.74 23.57 -14.91
C LEU A 105 9.00 24.45 -14.99
N THR A 106 9.90 24.19 -15.95
CA THR A 106 11.02 25.12 -16.22
C THR A 106 10.47 26.46 -16.70
N GLY A 107 9.47 26.44 -17.59
CA GLY A 107 8.75 27.65 -18.02
C GLY A 107 8.09 28.41 -16.86
N VAL A 108 7.48 27.70 -15.92
CA VAL A 108 6.93 28.30 -14.67
C VAL A 108 8.04 28.94 -13.84
N GLY A 109 9.18 28.26 -13.67
CA GLY A 109 10.34 28.81 -12.96
C GLY A 109 10.88 30.09 -13.61
N LEU A 110 10.98 30.12 -14.94
CA LEU A 110 11.36 31.32 -15.70
C LEU A 110 10.35 32.46 -15.50
N ALA A 111 9.05 32.16 -15.50
CA ALA A 111 8.00 33.14 -15.25
C ALA A 111 8.03 33.72 -13.83
N LEU A 112 8.52 32.96 -12.85
CA LEU A 112 8.77 33.41 -11.48
C LEU A 112 10.08 34.23 -11.33
N GLY A 113 10.81 34.45 -12.43
CA GLY A 113 12.02 35.27 -12.46
C GLY A 113 13.33 34.52 -12.18
N PHE A 114 13.30 33.18 -12.10
CA PHE A 114 14.53 32.41 -11.92
C PHE A 114 15.37 32.36 -13.21
N PRO A 115 16.71 32.42 -13.12
CA PRO A 115 17.58 32.13 -14.24
C PRO A 115 17.35 30.71 -14.77
N LEU A 116 17.61 30.47 -16.06
CA LEU A 116 17.39 29.16 -16.69
C LEU A 116 18.02 27.98 -15.94
N PRO A 117 19.27 28.05 -15.43
CA PRO A 117 19.85 26.96 -14.65
C PRO A 117 19.07 26.63 -13.38
N VAL A 118 18.62 27.67 -12.68
CA VAL A 118 17.86 27.56 -11.43
C VAL A 118 16.45 27.04 -11.71
N ALA A 119 15.78 27.58 -12.74
CA ALA A 119 14.45 27.16 -13.15
C ALA A 119 14.43 25.69 -13.59
N PHE A 120 15.46 25.25 -14.33
CA PHE A 120 15.60 23.85 -14.73
C PHE A 120 15.80 22.94 -13.52
N ILE A 121 16.70 23.29 -12.59
CA ILE A 121 16.92 22.48 -11.38
C ILE A 121 15.65 22.40 -10.53
N ALA A 122 14.98 23.54 -10.30
CA ALA A 122 13.71 23.61 -9.58
C ALA A 122 12.65 22.71 -10.22
N ALA A 123 12.51 22.79 -11.54
CA ALA A 123 11.59 21.97 -12.31
C ALA A 123 11.93 20.49 -12.24
N SER A 124 13.18 20.12 -12.55
CA SER A 124 13.64 18.72 -12.53
C SER A 124 13.49 18.09 -11.16
N GLY A 125 13.76 18.81 -10.08
CA GLY A 125 13.52 18.32 -8.72
C GLY A 125 12.03 18.13 -8.44
N PHE A 126 11.18 19.10 -8.78
CA PHE A 126 9.74 19.05 -8.51
C PHE A 126 8.98 18.02 -9.38
N VAL A 127 9.50 17.72 -10.57
CA VAL A 127 8.95 16.65 -11.44
C VAL A 127 8.97 15.30 -10.74
N LEU A 128 10.01 15.02 -9.95
CA LEU A 128 10.12 13.77 -9.21
C LEU A 128 9.04 13.76 -8.13
N THR A 129 8.11 12.82 -8.21
CA THR A 129 6.97 12.70 -7.30
C THR A 129 7.37 11.89 -6.07
N SER A 130 6.84 12.20 -4.89
CA SER A 130 7.07 11.36 -3.70
C SER A 130 6.43 9.98 -3.87
N THR A 131 7.26 8.95 -4.06
CA THR A 131 6.83 7.56 -4.15
C THR A 131 6.15 7.12 -2.85
N ALA A 132 6.70 7.46 -1.68
CA ALA A 132 6.13 7.07 -0.40
C ALA A 132 4.68 7.57 -0.21
N VAL A 133 4.42 8.85 -0.50
CA VAL A 133 3.08 9.45 -0.35
C VAL A 133 2.08 8.81 -1.32
N VAL A 134 2.46 8.66 -2.60
CA VAL A 134 1.56 8.11 -3.62
C VAL A 134 1.28 6.62 -3.38
N MET A 135 2.30 5.84 -3.03
CA MET A 135 2.15 4.41 -2.72
C MET A 135 1.27 4.18 -1.49
N GLN A 136 1.40 5.03 -0.46
CA GLN A 136 0.52 4.98 0.70
C GLN A 136 -0.93 5.24 0.29
N LEU A 137 -1.18 6.31 -0.49
CA LEU A 137 -2.53 6.66 -0.94
C LEU A 137 -3.16 5.60 -1.86
N LEU A 138 -2.37 4.96 -2.73
CA LEU A 138 -2.85 3.83 -3.55
C LEU A 138 -3.10 2.59 -2.69
N GLY A 139 -2.26 2.32 -1.69
CA GLY A 139 -2.40 1.19 -0.78
C GLY A 139 -3.66 1.29 0.09
N GLU A 140 -3.94 2.47 0.64
CA GLU A 140 -5.16 2.76 1.40
C GLU A 140 -6.43 2.58 0.56
N ARG A 141 -6.33 2.72 -0.76
CA ARG A 141 -7.43 2.49 -1.72
C ARG A 141 -7.54 1.05 -2.21
N GLY A 142 -6.47 0.26 -2.10
CA GLY A 142 -6.36 -1.04 -2.76
C GLY A 142 -6.03 -0.95 -4.25
N ASP A 143 -5.67 0.23 -4.76
CA ASP A 143 -5.50 0.50 -6.20
C ASP A 143 -4.14 0.02 -6.76
N ILE A 144 -3.19 -0.36 -5.90
CA ILE A 144 -1.80 -0.70 -6.30
C ILE A 144 -1.79 -1.79 -7.39
N ALA A 145 -2.63 -2.82 -7.25
CA ALA A 145 -2.67 -3.94 -8.19
C ALA A 145 -3.46 -3.64 -9.48
N LEU A 146 -4.28 -2.58 -9.49
CA LEU A 146 -5.10 -2.24 -10.65
C LEU A 146 -4.24 -1.70 -11.80
N PRO A 147 -4.69 -1.86 -13.07
CA PRO A 147 -3.95 -1.36 -14.23
C PRO A 147 -3.63 0.15 -14.16
N ALA A 148 -4.52 0.96 -13.59
CA ALA A 148 -4.29 2.39 -13.38
C ALA A 148 -3.20 2.66 -12.34
N GLY A 149 -3.22 1.95 -11.20
CA GLY A 149 -2.20 2.02 -10.17
C GLY A 149 -0.83 1.56 -10.67
N GLN A 150 -0.76 0.44 -11.39
CA GLN A 150 0.48 -0.07 -11.96
C GLN A 150 1.17 0.93 -12.90
N LYS A 151 0.40 1.71 -13.69
CA LYS A 151 0.97 2.79 -14.52
C LYS A 151 1.59 3.89 -13.68
N ILE A 152 0.98 4.26 -12.55
CA ILE A 152 1.51 5.25 -11.62
C ILE A 152 2.81 4.72 -11.00
N VAL A 153 2.79 3.49 -10.47
CA VAL A 153 3.97 2.84 -9.88
C VAL A 153 5.13 2.78 -10.87
N ALA A 154 4.89 2.36 -12.12
CA ALA A 154 5.94 2.28 -13.14
C ALA A 154 6.59 3.64 -13.42
N ILE A 155 5.84 4.73 -13.34
CA ILE A 155 6.35 6.09 -13.58
C ILE A 155 7.09 6.63 -12.37
N LEU A 156 6.58 6.41 -11.15
CA LEU A 156 7.28 6.74 -9.92
C LEU A 156 8.67 6.09 -9.89
N LEU A 157 8.74 4.79 -10.20
CA LEU A 157 10.02 4.07 -10.28
C LEU A 157 10.95 4.65 -11.34
N PHE A 158 10.41 5.15 -12.45
CA PHE A 158 11.21 5.78 -13.49
C PHE A 158 11.69 7.19 -13.09
N GLU A 159 10.84 7.98 -12.42
CA GLU A 159 11.21 9.27 -11.83
C GLU A 159 12.38 9.09 -10.85
N ASP A 160 12.26 8.13 -9.94
CA ASP A 160 13.32 7.83 -8.95
C ASP A 160 14.64 7.44 -9.64
N LEU A 161 14.61 6.72 -10.78
CA LEU A 161 15.80 6.40 -11.56
C LEU A 161 16.45 7.64 -12.20
N LEU A 162 15.68 8.69 -12.51
CA LEU A 162 16.21 9.90 -13.12
C LEU A 162 17.05 10.76 -12.18
N ILE A 163 17.06 10.49 -10.87
CA ILE A 163 17.90 11.27 -9.95
C ILE A 163 19.39 11.20 -10.33
N VAL A 164 19.89 10.05 -10.77
CA VAL A 164 21.30 9.88 -11.15
C VAL A 164 21.70 10.75 -12.34
N PRO A 165 21.03 10.65 -13.51
CA PRO A 165 21.37 11.54 -14.63
C PRO A 165 21.14 13.01 -14.28
N LEU A 166 20.13 13.36 -13.46
CA LEU A 166 19.92 14.73 -13.01
C LEU A 166 21.07 15.24 -12.12
N LEU A 167 21.60 14.42 -11.21
CA LEU A 167 22.78 14.76 -10.41
C LEU A 167 24.02 14.96 -11.28
N ALA A 168 24.17 14.19 -12.36
CA ALA A 168 25.25 14.38 -13.33
C ALA A 168 25.09 15.71 -14.10
N VAL A 169 23.85 16.05 -14.47
CA VAL A 169 23.54 17.34 -15.11
C VAL A 169 23.85 18.50 -14.16
N VAL A 170 23.54 18.39 -12.87
CA VAL A 170 23.92 19.40 -11.87
C VAL A 170 25.43 19.60 -11.80
N ALA A 171 26.21 18.51 -11.76
CA ALA A 171 27.66 18.59 -11.77
C ALA A 171 28.19 19.26 -13.05
N TRP A 172 27.53 19.03 -14.19
CA TRP A 172 27.86 19.68 -15.47
C TRP A 172 27.51 21.18 -15.50
N MET A 173 26.43 21.57 -14.81
CA MET A 173 25.99 22.96 -14.67
C MET A 173 26.79 23.76 -13.64
N ALA A 174 27.66 23.10 -12.87
CA ALA A 174 28.52 23.76 -11.88
C ALA A 174 29.35 24.89 -12.54
N PRO A 175 29.47 26.05 -11.87
CA PRO A 175 30.30 27.16 -12.35
C PRO A 175 31.74 26.70 -12.57
N VAL A 176 32.36 27.13 -13.68
CA VAL A 176 33.78 26.86 -13.95
C VAL A 176 34.62 27.87 -13.16
N PRO A 177 35.61 27.43 -12.36
CA PRO A 177 36.54 28.33 -11.70
C PRO A 177 37.23 29.25 -12.72
N ALA A 178 37.34 30.54 -12.42
CA ALA A 178 37.93 31.54 -13.32
C ALA A 178 39.46 31.41 -13.51
N ASP A 179 40.10 30.45 -12.84
CA ASP A 179 41.53 30.22 -12.94
C ASP A 179 41.93 29.54 -14.26
N ALA A 180 42.82 30.17 -15.02
CA ALA A 180 43.39 29.64 -16.26
C ALA A 180 44.24 28.36 -16.06
N SER A 181 44.58 28.03 -14.81
CA SER A 181 45.26 26.79 -14.42
C SER A 181 44.31 25.64 -14.08
N ALA A 182 42.99 25.87 -14.10
CA ALA A 182 42.02 24.81 -13.84
C ALA A 182 42.02 23.79 -14.99
N PRO A 183 42.00 22.48 -14.69
CA PRO A 183 41.88 21.46 -15.72
C PRO A 183 40.64 21.71 -16.58
N SER A 184 40.77 21.52 -17.89
CA SER A 184 39.67 21.67 -18.85
C SER A 184 38.42 20.92 -18.38
N ARG A 185 37.24 21.52 -18.54
CA ARG A 185 35.94 20.90 -18.19
C ARG A 185 35.79 19.48 -18.76
N TRP A 186 36.38 19.22 -19.93
CA TRP A 186 36.41 17.90 -20.57
C TRP A 186 37.21 16.85 -19.78
N ILE A 187 38.28 17.25 -19.11
CA ILE A 187 39.05 16.39 -18.22
C ILE A 187 38.21 16.02 -17.00
N GLY A 188 37.52 16.99 -16.39
CA GLY A 188 36.59 16.73 -15.27
C GLY A 188 35.48 15.74 -15.66
N ILE A 189 34.86 15.93 -16.83
CA ILE A 189 33.88 14.98 -17.39
C ILE A 189 34.51 13.61 -17.61
N GLY A 190 35.72 13.55 -18.17
CA GLY A 190 36.45 12.29 -18.39
C GLY A 190 36.76 11.55 -17.09
N VAL A 191 37.18 12.27 -16.05
CA VAL A 191 37.45 11.70 -14.71
C VAL A 191 36.14 11.21 -14.07
N GLY A 192 35.06 11.98 -14.14
CA GLY A 192 33.74 11.55 -13.64
C GLY A 192 33.22 10.31 -14.37
N ALA A 193 33.31 10.28 -15.70
CA ALA A 193 32.93 9.12 -16.50
C ALA A 193 33.80 7.89 -16.17
N ALA A 194 35.12 8.08 -16.00
CA ALA A 194 36.03 7.03 -15.59
C ALA A 194 35.72 6.51 -14.19
N ALA A 195 35.32 7.38 -13.26
CA ALA A 195 34.88 7.00 -11.92
C ALA A 195 33.61 6.14 -11.98
N ILE A 196 32.60 6.55 -12.77
CA ILE A 196 31.37 5.76 -12.98
C ILE A 196 31.70 4.39 -13.57
N VAL A 197 32.48 4.34 -14.66
CA VAL A 197 32.88 3.08 -15.30
C VAL A 197 33.68 2.21 -14.33
N GLY A 198 34.59 2.80 -13.56
CA GLY A 198 35.37 2.12 -12.53
C GLY A 198 34.49 1.51 -11.45
N LEU A 199 33.47 2.24 -10.98
CA LEU A 199 32.50 1.74 -10.00
C LEU A 199 31.65 0.61 -10.58
N LEU A 200 31.15 0.75 -11.81
CA LEU A 200 30.36 -0.30 -12.47
C LEU A 200 31.20 -1.58 -12.68
N ALA A 201 32.47 -1.43 -13.07
CA ALA A 201 33.41 -2.54 -13.22
C ALA A 201 33.72 -3.21 -11.88
N ALA A 202 33.99 -2.43 -10.82
CA ALA A 202 34.18 -2.94 -9.46
C ALA A 202 32.90 -3.62 -8.95
N GLY A 203 31.73 -3.05 -9.25
CA GLY A 203 30.43 -3.65 -8.98
C GLY A 203 30.30 -5.05 -9.55
N ARG A 204 30.62 -5.17 -10.85
CA ARG A 204 30.49 -6.40 -11.62
C ARG A 204 31.49 -7.48 -11.22
N TRP A 205 32.72 -7.09 -10.88
CA TRP A 205 33.85 -8.01 -10.68
C TRP A 205 34.31 -8.17 -9.24
N LEU A 206 34.18 -7.17 -8.37
CA LEU A 206 34.69 -7.20 -7.00
C LEU A 206 33.63 -7.55 -5.95
N LEU A 207 32.38 -7.07 -6.11
CA LEU A 207 31.33 -7.27 -5.11
C LEU A 207 30.98 -8.76 -4.91
N ASN A 208 30.71 -9.48 -5.99
CA ASN A 208 30.33 -10.89 -5.89
C ASN A 208 31.43 -11.77 -5.24
N PRO A 209 32.72 -11.67 -5.60
CA PRO A 209 33.78 -12.39 -4.90
C PRO A 209 33.92 -11.98 -3.43
N LEU A 210 33.83 -10.69 -3.11
CA LEU A 210 33.92 -10.18 -1.74
C LEU A 210 32.85 -10.82 -0.85
N PHE A 211 31.59 -10.77 -1.27
CA PHE A 211 30.49 -11.35 -0.47
C PHE A 211 30.53 -12.88 -0.43
N ARG A 212 31.01 -13.55 -1.49
CA ARG A 212 31.26 -15.02 -1.44
C ARG A 212 32.30 -15.38 -0.40
N LEU A 213 33.38 -14.61 -0.30
CA LEU A 213 34.44 -14.86 0.69
C LEU A 213 33.89 -14.72 2.12
N LEU A 214 33.11 -13.67 2.38
CA LEU A 214 32.48 -13.43 3.68
C LEU A 214 31.44 -14.50 4.04
N ALA A 215 30.62 -14.90 3.05
CA ALA A 215 29.65 -15.99 3.23
C ALA A 215 30.34 -17.33 3.52
N ALA A 216 31.45 -17.63 2.84
CA ALA A 216 32.25 -18.83 3.10
C ALA A 216 32.88 -18.82 4.51
N ALA A 217 33.25 -17.64 5.01
CA ALA A 217 33.73 -17.45 6.38
C ALA A 217 32.62 -17.52 7.45
N LYS A 218 31.33 -17.60 7.06
CA LYS A 218 30.15 -17.55 7.94
C LYS A 218 30.10 -16.32 8.86
N ALA A 219 30.75 -15.22 8.48
CA ALA A 219 30.85 -14.01 9.27
C ALA A 219 29.65 -13.09 9.00
N ARG A 220 28.49 -13.45 9.54
CA ARG A 220 27.23 -12.73 9.26
C ARG A 220 27.27 -11.27 9.73
N GLU A 221 27.92 -11.00 10.85
CA GLU A 221 28.10 -9.65 11.40
C GLU A 221 28.95 -8.76 10.48
N VAL A 222 29.88 -9.35 9.72
CA VAL A 222 30.78 -8.63 8.82
C VAL A 222 30.10 -8.30 7.49
N MET A 223 29.00 -9.00 7.13
CA MET A 223 28.25 -8.74 5.89
C MET A 223 27.67 -7.33 5.86
N THR A 224 27.07 -6.87 6.96
CA THR A 224 26.55 -5.50 7.08
C THR A 224 27.67 -4.47 6.97
N ALA A 225 28.79 -4.70 7.65
CA ALA A 225 29.96 -3.83 7.59
C ALA A 225 30.54 -3.75 6.17
N ALA A 226 30.58 -4.86 5.45
CA ALA A 226 31.02 -4.90 4.06
C ALA A 226 30.06 -4.16 3.13
N ALA A 227 28.75 -4.28 3.33
CA ALA A 227 27.76 -3.50 2.58
C ALA A 227 27.96 -1.99 2.80
N LEU A 228 28.13 -1.56 4.05
CA LEU A 228 28.43 -0.16 4.38
C LEU A 228 29.75 0.31 3.78
N LEU A 229 30.80 -0.53 3.82
CA LEU A 229 32.09 -0.23 3.19
C LEU A 229 31.94 -0.01 1.67
N VAL A 230 31.15 -0.84 1.00
CA VAL A 230 30.88 -0.70 -0.45
C VAL A 230 30.18 0.63 -0.73
N VAL A 231 29.19 1.00 0.07
CA VAL A 231 28.44 2.26 -0.09
C VAL A 231 29.32 3.47 0.13
N LEU A 232 30.02 3.53 1.26
CA LEU A 232 30.89 4.64 1.60
C LEU A 232 32.11 4.70 0.65
N GLY A 233 32.64 3.55 0.25
CA GLY A 233 33.71 3.46 -0.75
C GLY A 233 33.29 3.95 -2.12
N ALA A 234 32.07 3.63 -2.56
CA ALA A 234 31.51 4.14 -3.81
C ALA A 234 31.23 5.65 -3.75
N ALA A 235 30.68 6.13 -2.63
CA ALA A 235 30.46 7.56 -2.38
C ALA A 235 31.79 8.33 -2.42
N LEU A 236 32.83 7.82 -1.75
CA LEU A 236 34.18 8.40 -1.78
C LEU A 236 34.77 8.38 -3.18
N LEU A 237 34.65 7.27 -3.91
CA LEU A 237 35.17 7.16 -5.28
C LEU A 237 34.50 8.17 -6.22
N MET A 238 33.18 8.38 -6.10
CA MET A 238 32.48 9.42 -6.85
C MET A 238 32.94 10.82 -6.45
N GLN A 239 33.11 11.10 -5.15
CA GLN A 239 33.58 12.39 -4.66
C GLN A 239 34.99 12.72 -5.19
N LEU A 240 35.91 11.75 -5.19
CA LEU A 240 37.24 11.88 -5.80
C LEU A 240 37.16 12.09 -7.31
N GLY A 241 36.13 11.54 -7.96
CA GLY A 241 35.82 11.76 -9.37
C GLY A 241 35.17 13.12 -9.69
N GLY A 242 34.93 13.97 -8.69
CA GLY A 242 34.24 15.25 -8.85
C GLY A 242 32.72 15.13 -8.98
N LEU A 243 32.15 13.97 -8.64
CA LEU A 243 30.71 13.70 -8.64
C LEU A 243 30.17 13.70 -7.20
N SER A 244 28.86 13.74 -7.03
CA SER A 244 28.25 13.75 -5.70
C SER A 244 28.40 12.40 -4.98
N MET A 245 28.65 12.43 -3.67
CA MET A 245 28.64 11.24 -2.81
C MET A 245 27.32 10.45 -2.95
N ALA A 246 26.23 11.20 -3.03
CA ALA A 246 24.86 10.76 -3.33
C ALA A 246 24.79 9.80 -4.53
N MET A 247 25.42 10.17 -5.65
CA MET A 247 25.45 9.36 -6.86
C MET A 247 26.16 8.02 -6.64
N GLY A 248 27.27 8.03 -5.91
CA GLY A 248 28.03 6.81 -5.61
C GLY A 248 27.24 5.84 -4.74
N ALA A 249 26.55 6.36 -3.73
CA ALA A 249 25.71 5.57 -2.84
C ALA A 249 24.53 4.92 -3.57
N PHE A 250 23.84 5.68 -4.45
CA PHE A 250 22.77 5.15 -5.30
C PHE A 250 23.28 4.04 -6.22
N LEU A 251 24.37 4.30 -6.95
CA LEU A 251 24.95 3.33 -7.89
C LEU A 251 25.42 2.07 -7.16
N ALA A 252 26.01 2.19 -5.96
CA ALA A 252 26.35 1.05 -5.13
C ALA A 252 25.12 0.24 -4.73
N GLY A 253 24.02 0.89 -4.34
CA GLY A 253 22.75 0.24 -4.07
C GLY A 253 22.25 -0.57 -5.26
N VAL A 254 22.22 0.04 -6.46
CA VAL A 254 21.78 -0.62 -7.70
C VAL A 254 22.68 -1.81 -8.06
N LEU A 255 24.00 -1.68 -7.87
CA LEU A 255 24.93 -2.79 -8.12
C LEU A 255 24.73 -3.94 -7.13
N LEU A 256 24.38 -3.64 -5.88
CA LEU A 256 24.10 -4.62 -4.84
C LEU A 256 22.72 -5.28 -5.00
N SER A 257 21.73 -4.56 -5.53
CA SER A 257 20.37 -5.09 -5.75
C SER A 257 20.34 -6.23 -6.81
N GLU A 258 21.31 -6.24 -7.73
CA GLU A 258 21.50 -7.31 -8.71
C GLU A 258 22.42 -8.45 -8.22
N SER A 259 23.00 -8.35 -7.02
CA SER A 259 23.86 -9.40 -6.48
C SER A 259 23.08 -10.66 -6.09
N THR A 260 23.75 -11.82 -6.14
CA THR A 260 23.21 -13.08 -5.59
C THR A 260 22.94 -13.02 -4.09
N PHE A 261 23.57 -12.07 -3.38
CA PHE A 261 23.40 -11.87 -1.94
C PHE A 261 22.36 -10.79 -1.58
N ARG A 262 21.63 -10.24 -2.56
CA ARG A 262 20.71 -9.11 -2.35
C ARG A 262 19.74 -9.31 -1.18
N HIS A 263 19.15 -10.50 -1.04
CA HIS A 263 18.12 -10.76 -0.03
C HIS A 263 18.71 -10.74 1.38
N GLN A 264 19.95 -11.18 1.52
CA GLN A 264 20.67 -11.13 2.78
C GLN A 264 21.07 -9.68 3.11
N ILE A 265 21.62 -8.95 2.13
CA ILE A 265 22.01 -7.54 2.30
C ILE A 265 20.78 -6.68 2.63
N GLU A 266 19.65 -6.93 1.97
CA GLU A 266 18.38 -6.27 2.20
C GLU A 266 17.89 -6.53 3.63
N ALA A 267 17.85 -7.78 4.08
CA ALA A 267 17.45 -8.15 5.44
C ALA A 267 18.40 -7.58 6.51
N ASP A 268 19.70 -7.53 6.23
CA ASP A 268 20.70 -7.01 7.17
C ASP A 268 20.64 -5.46 7.28
N ILE A 269 20.14 -4.76 6.25
CA ILE A 269 20.01 -3.29 6.22
C ILE A 269 18.60 -2.80 6.55
N GLU A 270 17.58 -3.64 6.41
CA GLU A 270 16.19 -3.33 6.75
C GLU A 270 16.01 -2.67 8.13
N PRO A 271 16.68 -3.13 9.22
CA PRO A 271 16.58 -2.48 10.54
C PRO A 271 17.11 -1.04 10.54
N PHE A 272 18.09 -0.74 9.69
CA PHE A 272 18.67 0.59 9.57
C PHE A 272 17.88 1.48 8.64
N ARG A 273 17.17 0.91 7.65
CA ARG A 273 16.42 1.65 6.62
C ARG A 273 15.61 2.82 7.19
N GLY A 274 14.78 2.56 8.20
CA GLY A 274 13.95 3.58 8.84
C GLY A 274 14.75 4.67 9.56
N ILE A 275 15.86 4.33 10.20
CA ILE A 275 16.74 5.27 10.89
C ILE A 275 17.47 6.17 9.88
N LEU A 276 17.92 5.59 8.77
CA LEU A 276 18.64 6.31 7.71
C LEU A 276 17.73 7.30 6.97
N LEU A 277 16.52 6.86 6.64
CA LEU A 277 15.43 7.72 6.16
C LEU A 277 15.15 8.86 7.15
N GLY A 278 15.04 8.51 8.43
CA GLY A 278 14.82 9.48 9.49
C GLY A 278 15.91 10.54 9.56
N LEU A 279 17.18 10.12 9.54
CA LEU A 279 18.34 11.01 9.59
C LEU A 279 18.33 12.03 8.43
N PHE A 280 18.02 11.56 7.21
CA PHE A 280 17.90 12.43 6.05
C PHE A 280 16.80 13.48 6.21
N PHE A 281 15.56 13.07 6.47
CA PHE A 281 14.43 14.00 6.56
C PHE A 281 14.50 14.90 7.79
N LEU A 282 15.07 14.42 8.90
CA LEU A 282 15.40 15.26 10.05
C LEU A 282 16.42 16.34 9.64
N GLY A 283 17.49 15.97 8.91
CA GLY A 283 18.48 16.89 8.38
C GLY A 283 17.87 17.97 7.48
N VAL A 284 17.02 17.57 6.53
CA VAL A 284 16.28 18.50 5.66
C VAL A 284 15.37 19.42 6.48
N GLY A 285 14.67 18.89 7.49
CA GLY A 285 13.83 19.68 8.40
C GLY A 285 14.62 20.71 9.20
N MET A 286 15.81 20.34 9.70
CA MET A 286 16.71 21.25 10.41
C MET A 286 17.31 22.32 9.49
N ALA A 287 17.56 21.98 8.23
CA ALA A 287 18.09 22.90 7.21
C ALA A 287 17.03 23.88 6.68
N LEU A 288 15.73 23.62 6.92
CA LEU A 288 14.65 24.49 6.49
C LEU A 288 14.65 25.80 7.29
N ASN A 289 15.01 26.90 6.63
CA ASN A 289 15.11 28.21 7.26
C ASN A 289 13.75 28.93 7.28
N LEU A 290 13.09 28.95 8.46
CA LEU A 290 11.77 29.59 8.59
C LEU A 290 11.79 31.11 8.40
N ALA A 291 12.92 31.78 8.67
CA ALA A 291 13.03 33.21 8.40
C ALA A 291 13.02 33.48 6.88
N VAL A 292 13.70 32.63 6.09
CA VAL A 292 13.65 32.69 4.62
C VAL A 292 12.24 32.38 4.11
N VAL A 293 11.57 31.39 4.70
CA VAL A 293 10.18 31.04 4.35
C VAL A 293 9.23 32.19 4.64
N ALA A 294 9.35 32.82 5.82
CA ALA A 294 8.54 33.96 6.20
C ALA A 294 8.82 35.20 5.34
N ALA A 295 10.08 35.42 4.95
CA ALA A 295 10.44 36.55 4.08
C ALA A 295 9.94 36.35 2.63
N ASN A 296 9.95 35.12 2.12
CA ASN A 296 9.59 34.78 0.74
C ASN A 296 8.25 34.04 0.62
N TRP A 297 7.35 34.21 1.60
CA TRP A 297 6.11 33.43 1.70
C TRP A 297 5.23 33.57 0.45
N THR A 298 5.23 34.74 -0.19
CA THR A 298 4.49 35.00 -1.44
C THR A 298 5.02 34.13 -2.57
N LEU A 299 6.34 34.15 -2.80
CA LEU A 299 7.01 33.33 -3.82
C LEU A 299 6.78 31.84 -3.56
N ILE A 300 6.91 31.41 -2.31
CA ILE A 300 6.72 30.01 -1.92
C ILE A 300 5.29 29.58 -2.16
N LEU A 301 4.29 30.32 -1.66
CA LEU A 301 2.88 29.96 -1.82
C LEU A 301 2.46 29.98 -3.29
N SER A 302 2.88 31.00 -4.05
CA SER A 302 2.63 31.04 -5.49
C SER A 302 3.34 29.91 -6.23
N GLY A 303 4.56 29.57 -5.82
CA GLY A 303 5.35 28.48 -6.37
C GLY A 303 4.68 27.13 -6.14
N VAL A 304 4.25 26.84 -4.92
CA VAL A 304 3.52 25.60 -4.58
C VAL A 304 2.30 25.44 -5.48
N LEU A 305 1.43 26.46 -5.55
CA LEU A 305 0.22 26.39 -6.35
C LEU A 305 0.52 26.30 -7.85
N ALA A 306 1.47 27.08 -8.36
CA ALA A 306 1.82 27.10 -9.78
C ALA A 306 2.46 25.78 -10.22
N PHE A 307 3.44 25.26 -9.47
CA PHE A 307 4.10 24.00 -9.78
C PHE A 307 3.14 22.81 -9.67
N MET A 308 2.32 22.74 -8.61
CA MET A 308 1.33 21.66 -8.48
C MET A 308 0.28 21.70 -9.58
N ALA A 309 -0.29 22.88 -9.87
CA ALA A 309 -1.31 23.02 -10.92
C ALA A 309 -0.75 22.70 -12.31
N ALA A 310 0.44 23.22 -12.63
CA ALA A 310 1.10 22.94 -13.90
C ALA A 310 1.43 21.46 -14.05
N LYS A 311 2.02 20.83 -13.01
CA LYS A 311 2.33 19.39 -13.02
C LYS A 311 1.07 18.56 -13.19
N ALA A 312 0.01 18.82 -12.41
CA ALA A 312 -1.26 18.13 -12.51
C ALA A 312 -1.88 18.25 -13.92
N ALA A 313 -1.85 19.47 -14.50
CA ALA A 313 -2.35 19.71 -15.85
C ALA A 313 -1.54 18.96 -16.92
N CYS A 314 -0.21 18.94 -16.81
CA CYS A 314 0.66 18.18 -17.72
C CYS A 314 0.38 16.68 -17.62
N ILE A 315 0.29 16.13 -16.41
CA ILE A 315 0.01 14.71 -16.18
C ILE A 315 -1.37 14.35 -16.74
N TYR A 316 -2.38 15.18 -16.47
CA TYR A 316 -3.72 15.01 -17.02
C TYR A 316 -3.71 15.00 -18.56
N LEU A 317 -3.06 15.99 -19.18
CA LEU A 317 -3.00 16.10 -20.64
C LEU A 317 -2.32 14.88 -21.26
N VAL A 318 -1.17 14.47 -20.71
CA VAL A 318 -0.44 13.30 -21.18
C VAL A 318 -1.26 12.03 -21.02
N ALA A 319 -1.98 11.86 -19.90
CA ALA A 319 -2.88 10.73 -19.69
C ALA A 319 -4.03 10.71 -20.70
N ARG A 320 -4.65 11.86 -20.99
CA ARG A 320 -5.74 11.97 -21.99
C ARG A 320 -5.27 11.66 -23.41
N LEU A 321 -4.12 12.21 -23.81
CA LEU A 321 -3.53 11.98 -25.14
C LEU A 321 -3.12 10.52 -25.37
N THR A 322 -2.90 9.77 -24.29
CA THR A 322 -2.50 8.35 -24.35
C THR A 322 -3.66 7.39 -24.06
N GLY A 323 -4.90 7.89 -24.05
CA GLY A 323 -6.12 7.08 -24.04
C GLY A 323 -6.72 6.79 -22.67
N SER A 324 -6.27 7.44 -21.58
CA SER A 324 -6.97 7.36 -20.30
C SER A 324 -8.28 8.16 -20.32
N GLY A 325 -9.31 7.64 -19.64
CA GLY A 325 -10.56 8.35 -19.39
C GLY A 325 -10.36 9.63 -18.56
N HIS A 326 -11.36 10.51 -18.54
CA HIS A 326 -11.27 11.79 -17.82
C HIS A 326 -11.01 11.62 -16.32
N ALA A 327 -11.76 10.74 -15.66
CA ALA A 327 -11.64 10.48 -14.23
C ALA A 327 -10.25 9.89 -13.88
N GLN A 328 -9.81 8.84 -14.57
CA GLN A 328 -8.47 8.27 -14.39
C GLN A 328 -7.34 9.29 -14.62
N ALA A 329 -7.45 10.12 -15.65
CA ALA A 329 -6.44 11.14 -15.96
C ALA A 329 -6.39 12.22 -14.86
N LEU A 330 -7.54 12.62 -14.33
CA LEU A 330 -7.65 13.62 -13.28
C LEU A 330 -7.16 13.08 -11.93
N ASP A 331 -7.58 11.86 -11.55
CA ASP A 331 -7.12 11.19 -10.33
C ASP A 331 -5.60 11.07 -10.30
N ARG A 332 -5.00 10.60 -11.41
CA ARG A 332 -3.54 10.53 -11.55
C ARG A 332 -2.88 11.91 -11.47
N GLY A 333 -3.46 12.92 -12.10
CA GLY A 333 -2.94 14.30 -12.08
C GLY A 333 -2.91 14.88 -10.67
N VAL A 334 -3.97 14.68 -9.88
CA VAL A 334 -4.06 15.15 -8.49
C VAL A 334 -3.10 14.37 -7.58
N LEU A 335 -3.04 13.05 -7.74
CA LEU A 335 -2.22 12.18 -6.90
C LEU A 335 -0.72 12.45 -7.07
N MET A 336 -0.28 12.75 -8.30
CA MET A 336 1.12 12.98 -8.66
C MET A 336 1.52 14.47 -8.73
N ALA A 337 0.65 15.40 -8.31
CA ALA A 337 0.88 16.84 -8.44
C ALA A 337 2.05 17.39 -7.61
N GLN A 338 2.44 16.70 -6.54
CA GLN A 338 3.48 17.14 -5.60
C GLN A 338 4.89 16.74 -6.00
N GLY A 339 5.87 17.49 -5.50
CA GLY A 339 7.28 17.13 -5.57
C GLY A 339 7.64 16.11 -4.48
N GLY A 340 8.72 15.37 -4.70
CA GLY A 340 9.17 14.28 -3.84
C GLY A 340 10.49 14.54 -3.13
N GLU A 341 10.85 13.59 -2.27
CA GLU A 341 12.10 13.52 -1.52
C GLU A 341 13.39 13.72 -2.35
N PHE A 342 13.40 13.27 -3.60
CA PHE A 342 14.55 13.39 -4.49
C PHE A 342 14.84 14.83 -4.89
N ALA A 343 13.86 15.72 -4.79
CA ALA A 343 14.06 17.14 -4.99
C ALA A 343 15.08 17.70 -3.99
N PHE A 344 14.99 17.31 -2.70
CA PHE A 344 15.92 17.78 -1.66
C PHE A 344 17.35 17.36 -1.95
N VAL A 345 17.52 16.11 -2.41
CA VAL A 345 18.82 15.58 -2.82
C VAL A 345 19.40 16.40 -3.98
N LEU A 346 18.58 16.66 -5.00
CA LEU A 346 19.01 17.42 -6.18
C LEU A 346 19.35 18.88 -5.83
N PHE A 347 18.54 19.53 -4.99
CA PHE A 347 18.77 20.91 -4.57
C PHE A 347 19.99 21.05 -3.66
N ALA A 348 20.19 20.10 -2.74
CA ALA A 348 21.39 20.05 -1.90
C ALA A 348 22.66 19.88 -2.76
N ALA A 349 22.64 18.98 -3.74
CA ALA A 349 23.75 18.80 -4.68
C ALA A 349 24.01 20.06 -5.52
N ALA A 350 22.95 20.71 -6.01
CA ALA A 350 23.05 21.96 -6.76
C ALA A 350 23.60 23.11 -5.91
N SER A 351 23.23 23.17 -4.64
CA SER A 351 23.72 24.16 -3.69
C SER A 351 25.19 23.92 -3.36
N GLY A 352 25.57 22.67 -3.08
CA GLY A 352 26.97 22.28 -2.84
C GLY A 352 27.89 22.50 -4.05
N ALA A 353 27.36 22.34 -5.27
CA ALA A 353 28.06 22.64 -6.51
C ALA A 353 28.07 24.14 -6.87
N GLY A 354 27.42 25.00 -6.08
CA GLY A 354 27.36 26.45 -6.31
C GLY A 354 26.46 26.87 -7.49
N VAL A 355 25.58 25.99 -7.98
CA VAL A 355 24.62 26.31 -9.05
C VAL A 355 23.45 27.14 -8.53
N ILE A 356 23.03 26.88 -7.28
CA ILE A 356 22.02 27.65 -6.56
C ILE A 356 22.56 28.11 -5.22
N ASP A 357 22.12 29.28 -4.74
CA ASP A 357 22.47 29.75 -3.40
C ASP A 357 21.61 29.09 -2.30
N ALA A 358 21.97 29.33 -1.05
CA ALA A 358 21.27 28.77 0.11
C ALA A 358 19.83 29.29 0.25
N GLN A 359 19.54 30.51 -0.21
CA GLN A 359 18.20 31.09 -0.13
C GLN A 359 17.25 30.42 -1.13
N ILE A 360 17.71 30.22 -2.36
CA ILE A 360 16.99 29.48 -3.40
C ILE A 360 16.77 28.04 -2.97
N ASN A 361 17.80 27.36 -2.44
CA ASN A 361 17.67 26.00 -1.92
C ASN A 361 16.58 25.92 -0.82
N ALA A 362 16.57 26.86 0.12
CA ALA A 362 15.56 26.92 1.18
C ALA A 362 14.14 27.17 0.61
N ASN A 363 13.99 28.08 -0.35
CA ASN A 363 12.71 28.37 -1.00
C ASN A 363 12.17 27.15 -1.76
N LEU A 364 13.00 26.48 -2.57
CA LEU A 364 12.61 25.29 -3.34
C LEU A 364 12.29 24.11 -2.42
N THR A 365 13.09 23.90 -1.37
CA THR A 365 12.81 22.91 -0.32
C THR A 365 11.45 23.18 0.33
N ALA A 366 11.16 24.43 0.69
CA ALA A 366 9.88 24.80 1.28
C ALA A 366 8.70 24.55 0.33
N ILE A 367 8.86 24.85 -0.97
CA ILE A 367 7.85 24.57 -1.99
C ILE A 367 7.54 23.07 -2.05
N VAL A 368 8.56 22.20 -2.04
CA VAL A 368 8.35 20.75 -2.05
C VAL A 368 7.67 20.29 -0.77
N VAL A 369 8.17 20.66 0.41
CA VAL A 369 7.58 20.26 1.71
C VAL A 369 6.12 20.68 1.82
N LEU A 370 5.79 21.93 1.45
CA LEU A 370 4.41 22.41 1.47
C LEU A 370 3.53 21.68 0.44
N SER A 371 4.06 21.34 -0.74
CA SER A 371 3.32 20.54 -1.72
C SER A 371 2.97 19.15 -1.19
N MET A 372 3.89 18.48 -0.48
CA MET A 372 3.64 17.19 0.18
C MET A 372 2.57 17.32 1.26
N ALA A 373 2.64 18.37 2.08
CA ALA A 373 1.68 18.63 3.16
C ALA A 373 0.27 18.96 2.64
N LEU A 374 0.15 19.67 1.51
CA LEU A 374 -1.14 20.04 0.92
C LEU A 374 -1.79 18.90 0.11
N THR A 375 -1.02 17.90 -0.32
CA THR A 375 -1.52 16.84 -1.21
C THR A 375 -2.70 16.06 -0.64
N PRO A 376 -2.68 15.56 0.62
CA PRO A 376 -3.84 14.89 1.21
C PRO A 376 -5.11 15.75 1.20
N LEU A 377 -4.97 17.08 1.37
CA LEU A 377 -6.10 18.02 1.31
C LEU A 377 -6.66 18.15 -0.11
N PHE A 378 -5.79 18.24 -1.12
CA PHE A 378 -6.22 18.26 -2.52
C PHE A 378 -6.88 16.95 -2.95
N VAL A 379 -6.36 15.81 -2.48
CA VAL A 379 -6.96 14.50 -2.74
C VAL A 379 -8.34 14.40 -2.09
N LEU A 380 -8.51 14.89 -0.87
CA LEU A 380 -9.81 14.93 -0.18
C LEU A 380 -10.81 15.84 -0.92
N LEU A 381 -10.36 17.02 -1.35
CA LEU A 381 -11.17 17.96 -2.11
C LEU A 381 -11.58 17.37 -3.47
N TYR A 382 -10.64 16.70 -4.15
CA TYR A 382 -10.92 15.97 -5.38
C TYR A 382 -12.00 14.91 -5.14
N ARG A 383 -11.87 14.04 -4.13
CA ARG A 383 -12.87 13.00 -3.83
C ARG A 383 -14.26 13.55 -3.55
N ARG A 384 -14.36 14.75 -2.95
CA ARG A 384 -15.65 15.41 -2.71
C ARG A 384 -16.37 15.73 -4.03
N TRP A 385 -15.63 16.07 -5.08
CA TRP A 385 -16.15 16.61 -6.35
C TRP A 385 -15.90 15.68 -7.55
N ALA A 386 -15.20 14.57 -7.34
CA ALA A 386 -14.84 13.63 -8.39
C ALA A 386 -16.12 13.05 -9.01
N PRO A 387 -16.22 13.01 -10.35
CA PRO A 387 -17.30 12.30 -11.00
C PRO A 387 -17.20 10.82 -10.63
N VAL A 388 -18.31 10.23 -10.18
CA VAL A 388 -18.42 8.78 -10.03
C VAL A 388 -18.16 8.17 -11.40
N GLU A 389 -17.14 7.30 -11.51
CA GLU A 389 -16.92 6.55 -12.75
C GLU A 389 -18.15 5.69 -13.00
N VAL A 390 -18.90 6.01 -14.06
CA VAL A 390 -19.93 5.12 -14.60
C VAL A 390 -19.19 4.22 -15.59
N PRO A 391 -19.02 2.92 -15.29
CA PRO A 391 -18.35 2.02 -16.22
C PRO A 391 -19.13 1.92 -17.54
N SER A 392 -18.43 1.70 -18.66
CA SER A 392 -19.02 1.71 -20.00
C SER A 392 -19.98 0.52 -20.17
N MET A 393 -21.25 0.79 -20.48
CA MET A 393 -22.31 -0.21 -20.70
C MET A 393 -22.24 -0.90 -22.08
N GLU A 394 -21.16 -0.70 -22.83
CA GLU A 394 -21.06 -1.22 -24.19
C GLU A 394 -21.04 -2.76 -24.18
N GLY A 395 -22.04 -3.38 -24.81
CA GLY A 395 -22.21 -4.84 -24.84
C GLY A 395 -22.89 -5.46 -23.60
N VAL A 396 -23.46 -4.63 -22.71
CA VAL A 396 -24.22 -5.11 -21.54
C VAL A 396 -25.65 -4.58 -21.57
N ASP A 397 -26.61 -5.51 -21.54
CA ASP A 397 -28.03 -5.17 -21.45
C ASP A 397 -28.38 -4.72 -20.03
N ALA A 398 -29.07 -3.59 -19.89
CA ALA A 398 -29.64 -3.18 -18.62
C ALA A 398 -30.86 -4.07 -18.28
N ALA A 399 -31.11 -4.28 -16.98
CA ALA A 399 -32.33 -4.95 -16.54
C ALA A 399 -33.55 -4.08 -16.88
N ASP A 400 -34.42 -4.58 -17.77
CA ASP A 400 -35.67 -3.92 -18.15
C ASP A 400 -36.76 -4.96 -18.42
N GLY A 401 -37.89 -4.83 -17.70
CA GLY A 401 -39.07 -5.68 -17.87
C GLY A 401 -38.83 -7.19 -17.71
N LEU A 402 -37.88 -7.62 -16.88
CA LEU A 402 -37.56 -9.04 -16.68
C LEU A 402 -38.62 -9.74 -15.83
N THR A 403 -38.79 -11.06 -16.02
CA THR A 403 -39.88 -11.84 -15.39
C THR A 403 -39.42 -13.17 -14.78
N GLY A 404 -38.13 -13.31 -14.46
CA GLY A 404 -37.59 -14.56 -13.94
C GLY A 404 -38.27 -15.01 -12.65
N SER A 405 -38.43 -16.32 -12.48
CA SER A 405 -39.06 -16.89 -11.29
C SER A 405 -38.21 -16.77 -10.02
N VAL A 406 -36.89 -16.60 -10.19
CA VAL A 406 -35.91 -16.29 -9.13
C VAL A 406 -35.04 -15.13 -9.60
N LEU A 407 -34.87 -14.10 -8.76
CA LEU A 407 -33.94 -13.00 -8.99
C LEU A 407 -32.67 -13.23 -8.18
N ILE A 408 -31.51 -13.35 -8.83
CA ILE A 408 -30.20 -13.41 -8.18
C ILE A 408 -29.53 -12.04 -8.31
N ILE A 409 -29.10 -11.48 -7.18
CA ILE A 409 -28.43 -10.19 -7.08
C ILE A 409 -26.98 -10.41 -6.69
N GLY A 410 -26.06 -10.16 -7.62
CA GLY A 410 -24.63 -10.41 -7.48
C GLY A 410 -24.20 -11.74 -8.10
N PHE A 411 -23.42 -11.67 -9.16
CA PHE A 411 -22.81 -12.77 -9.90
C PHE A 411 -21.29 -12.88 -9.65
N GLY A 412 -20.89 -12.60 -8.41
CA GLY A 412 -19.56 -12.92 -7.92
C GLY A 412 -19.31 -14.42 -7.76
N ARG A 413 -18.19 -14.77 -7.11
CA ARG A 413 -17.79 -16.17 -6.83
C ARG A 413 -18.91 -17.01 -6.21
N PHE A 414 -19.67 -16.45 -5.27
CA PHE A 414 -20.79 -17.14 -4.63
C PHE A 414 -21.99 -17.29 -5.57
N GLY A 415 -22.43 -16.20 -6.21
CA GLY A 415 -23.58 -16.20 -7.11
C GLY A 415 -23.42 -17.13 -8.31
N GLN A 416 -22.21 -17.23 -8.86
CA GLN A 416 -21.85 -18.16 -9.94
C GLN A 416 -22.11 -19.62 -9.58
N VAL A 417 -21.74 -20.02 -8.37
CA VAL A 417 -21.91 -21.40 -7.90
C VAL A 417 -23.35 -21.65 -7.46
N ALA A 418 -23.94 -20.70 -6.72
CA ALA A 418 -25.31 -20.79 -6.23
C ALA A 418 -26.33 -20.89 -7.39
N SER A 419 -26.10 -20.18 -8.50
CA SER A 419 -27.00 -20.23 -9.66
C SER A 419 -27.02 -21.60 -10.34
N GLN A 420 -25.95 -22.39 -10.25
CA GLN A 420 -25.86 -23.71 -10.92
C GLN A 420 -26.96 -24.66 -10.45
N SER A 421 -27.26 -24.68 -9.15
CA SER A 421 -28.29 -25.56 -8.60
C SER A 421 -29.69 -25.24 -9.14
N LEU A 422 -29.97 -23.96 -9.42
CA LEU A 422 -31.23 -23.51 -10.00
C LEU A 422 -31.29 -23.80 -11.50
N LEU A 423 -30.21 -23.47 -12.22
CA LEU A 423 -30.10 -23.70 -13.66
C LEU A 423 -30.12 -25.20 -14.01
N ALA A 424 -29.53 -26.06 -13.18
CA ALA A 424 -29.57 -27.52 -13.36
C ALA A 424 -30.98 -28.13 -13.27
N ARG A 425 -31.95 -27.37 -12.76
CA ARG A 425 -33.36 -27.75 -12.67
C ARG A 425 -34.25 -26.96 -13.64
N ASP A 426 -33.67 -26.28 -14.62
CA ASP A 426 -34.36 -25.43 -15.59
C ASP A 426 -35.28 -24.40 -14.92
N VAL A 427 -34.90 -23.92 -13.72
CA VAL A 427 -35.58 -22.80 -13.07
C VAL A 427 -35.29 -21.55 -13.87
N ASP A 428 -36.33 -20.78 -14.19
CA ASP A 428 -36.18 -19.48 -14.85
C ASP A 428 -35.57 -18.48 -13.85
N VAL A 429 -34.33 -18.08 -14.10
CA VAL A 429 -33.52 -17.21 -13.23
C VAL A 429 -33.17 -15.93 -13.97
N THR A 430 -33.44 -14.79 -13.34
CA THR A 430 -32.88 -13.49 -13.71
C THR A 430 -31.68 -13.19 -12.83
N ILE A 431 -30.56 -12.79 -13.42
CA ILE A 431 -29.32 -12.46 -12.70
C ILE A 431 -28.94 -11.02 -12.99
N ILE A 432 -28.73 -10.23 -11.95
CA ILE A 432 -28.20 -8.86 -12.05
C ILE A 432 -26.87 -8.71 -11.32
N ASP A 433 -26.00 -7.87 -11.87
CA ASP A 433 -24.74 -7.45 -11.24
C ASP A 433 -24.48 -5.98 -11.58
N ASN A 434 -23.74 -5.26 -10.74
CA ASN A 434 -23.30 -3.89 -11.01
C ASN A 434 -21.86 -3.83 -11.55
N ASP A 435 -21.14 -4.96 -11.56
CA ASP A 435 -19.81 -5.10 -12.14
C ASP A 435 -19.91 -5.50 -13.63
N ILE A 436 -19.62 -4.53 -14.49
CA ILE A 436 -19.64 -4.69 -15.95
C ILE A 436 -18.58 -5.71 -16.43
N GLU A 437 -17.40 -5.74 -15.82
CA GLU A 437 -16.33 -6.66 -16.23
C GLU A 437 -16.72 -8.12 -15.97
N MET A 438 -17.38 -8.35 -14.83
CA MET A 438 -17.93 -9.66 -14.47
C MET A 438 -19.03 -10.09 -15.42
N ILE A 439 -19.94 -9.19 -15.80
CA ILE A 439 -21.01 -9.46 -16.78
C ILE A 439 -20.42 -9.87 -18.14
N GLN A 440 -19.49 -9.07 -18.67
CA GLN A 440 -18.85 -9.36 -19.96
C GLN A 440 -18.06 -10.68 -19.95
N SER A 441 -17.41 -10.98 -18.82
CA SER A 441 -16.66 -12.22 -18.65
C SER A 441 -17.60 -13.43 -18.62
N ALA A 442 -18.69 -13.35 -17.86
CA ALA A 442 -19.68 -14.42 -17.74
C ALA A 442 -20.46 -14.67 -19.04
N ALA A 443 -20.72 -13.63 -19.85
CA ALA A 443 -21.35 -13.77 -21.16
C ALA A 443 -20.57 -14.72 -22.09
N LYS A 444 -19.23 -14.75 -22.00
CA LYS A 444 -18.38 -15.67 -22.77
C LYS A 444 -18.59 -17.14 -22.39
N PHE A 445 -19.08 -17.40 -21.17
CA PHE A 445 -19.41 -18.73 -20.65
C PHE A 445 -20.90 -19.07 -20.83
N GLY A 446 -21.65 -18.24 -21.58
CA GLY A 446 -23.05 -18.49 -21.92
C GLY A 446 -24.07 -18.04 -20.86
N PHE A 447 -23.64 -17.32 -19.81
CA PHE A 447 -24.57 -16.75 -18.84
C PHE A 447 -25.17 -15.45 -19.37
N LYS A 448 -26.50 -15.33 -19.29
CA LYS A 448 -27.19 -14.06 -19.53
C LYS A 448 -27.32 -13.30 -18.21
N ILE A 449 -26.60 -12.19 -18.09
CA ILE A 449 -26.58 -11.35 -16.89
C ILE A 449 -26.85 -9.92 -17.31
N TYR A 450 -27.67 -9.24 -16.53
CA TYR A 450 -28.06 -7.88 -16.79
C TYR A 450 -27.33 -6.93 -15.85
N TYR A 451 -27.03 -5.73 -16.32
CA TYR A 451 -26.54 -4.69 -15.43
C TYR A 451 -27.68 -4.18 -14.55
N GLY A 452 -27.45 -4.19 -13.24
CA GLY A 452 -28.41 -3.70 -12.26
C GLY A 452 -27.78 -3.55 -10.87
N ASP A 453 -27.89 -2.34 -10.32
CA ASP A 453 -27.59 -2.08 -8.91
C ASP A 453 -28.78 -2.50 -8.03
N GLY A 454 -28.64 -3.62 -7.33
CA GLY A 454 -29.67 -4.14 -6.43
C GLY A 454 -30.02 -3.23 -5.25
N THR A 455 -29.19 -2.23 -4.93
CA THR A 455 -29.48 -1.27 -3.85
C THR A 455 -30.52 -0.21 -4.25
N ARG A 456 -30.94 -0.22 -5.51
CA ARG A 456 -31.90 0.70 -6.09
C ARG A 456 -33.23 0.02 -6.37
N LEU A 457 -34.30 0.58 -5.80
CA LEU A 457 -35.64 0.02 -5.91
C LEU A 457 -36.16 -0.03 -7.37
N ASP A 458 -35.92 1.03 -8.15
CA ASP A 458 -36.32 1.09 -9.56
C ASP A 458 -35.66 -0.02 -10.39
N VAL A 459 -34.40 -0.34 -10.11
CA VAL A 459 -33.69 -1.45 -10.74
C VAL A 459 -34.27 -2.79 -10.31
N LEU A 460 -34.59 -2.99 -9.03
CA LEU A 460 -35.22 -4.24 -8.56
C LEU A 460 -36.56 -4.50 -9.27
N HIS A 461 -37.38 -3.47 -9.46
CA HIS A 461 -38.61 -3.58 -10.26
C HIS A 461 -38.32 -3.98 -11.71
N ALA A 462 -37.40 -3.28 -12.37
CA ALA A 462 -37.01 -3.58 -13.75
C ALA A 462 -36.41 -4.98 -13.92
N SER A 463 -35.80 -5.52 -12.85
CA SER A 463 -35.21 -6.85 -12.78
C SER A 463 -36.23 -7.97 -12.48
N GLY A 464 -37.52 -7.65 -12.37
CA GLY A 464 -38.57 -8.64 -12.17
C GLY A 464 -38.78 -9.07 -10.72
N ALA A 465 -38.30 -8.30 -9.73
CA ALA A 465 -38.47 -8.63 -8.32
C ALA A 465 -39.96 -8.78 -7.92
N HIS A 466 -40.87 -8.05 -8.57
CA HIS A 466 -42.31 -8.10 -8.30
C HIS A 466 -43.00 -9.40 -8.77
N SER A 467 -42.38 -10.15 -9.69
CA SER A 467 -42.89 -11.45 -10.15
C SER A 467 -42.08 -12.63 -9.59
N ALA A 468 -40.97 -12.34 -8.90
CA ALA A 468 -40.07 -13.36 -8.39
C ALA A 468 -40.70 -14.12 -7.22
N ARG A 469 -40.55 -15.44 -7.21
CA ARG A 469 -40.92 -16.28 -6.05
C ARG A 469 -39.84 -16.29 -4.99
N ALA A 470 -38.60 -16.03 -5.39
CA ALA A 470 -37.46 -15.91 -4.50
C ALA A 470 -36.48 -14.83 -4.99
N ILE A 471 -35.88 -14.11 -4.05
CA ILE A 471 -34.81 -13.15 -4.27
C ILE A 471 -33.59 -13.68 -3.52
N ALA A 472 -32.53 -13.99 -4.26
CA ALA A 472 -31.26 -14.46 -3.73
C ALA A 472 -30.23 -13.33 -3.76
N VAL A 473 -29.84 -12.83 -2.59
CA VAL A 473 -28.85 -11.77 -2.41
C VAL A 473 -27.47 -12.40 -2.21
N CYS A 474 -26.63 -12.32 -3.23
CA CYS A 474 -25.34 -13.00 -3.33
C CYS A 474 -24.13 -12.06 -3.24
N VAL A 475 -24.36 -10.75 -3.01
CA VAL A 475 -23.31 -9.74 -2.83
C VAL A 475 -22.46 -10.00 -1.57
N ASP A 476 -21.20 -9.59 -1.58
CA ASP A 476 -20.27 -9.72 -0.44
C ASP A 476 -20.20 -8.48 0.46
N ASN A 477 -20.59 -7.31 -0.04
CA ASN A 477 -20.65 -6.08 0.76
C ASN A 477 -21.86 -6.12 1.74
N ARG A 478 -21.59 -5.99 3.05
CA ARG A 478 -22.58 -6.06 4.13
C ARG A 478 -23.61 -4.95 4.03
N GLU A 479 -23.19 -3.70 3.82
CA GLU A 479 -24.08 -2.56 3.76
C GLU A 479 -25.03 -2.65 2.56
N ALA A 480 -24.52 -3.08 1.40
CA ALA A 480 -25.32 -3.32 0.20
C ALA A 480 -26.33 -4.46 0.42
N ALA A 481 -25.90 -5.59 1.00
CA ALA A 481 -26.79 -6.71 1.32
C ALA A 481 -27.93 -6.26 2.25
N ASN A 482 -27.61 -5.55 3.34
CA ASN A 482 -28.58 -5.01 4.28
C ASN A 482 -29.57 -4.05 3.60
N ARG A 483 -29.09 -3.19 2.70
CA ARG A 483 -29.96 -2.28 1.94
C ARG A 483 -30.90 -3.02 0.99
N ILE A 484 -30.41 -4.04 0.29
CA ILE A 484 -31.22 -4.88 -0.59
C ILE A 484 -32.28 -5.61 0.22
N VAL A 485 -31.91 -6.17 1.38
CA VAL A 485 -32.83 -6.86 2.29
C VAL A 485 -33.92 -5.92 2.79
N GLU A 486 -33.55 -4.70 3.22
CA GLU A 486 -34.51 -3.69 3.65
C GLU A 486 -35.54 -3.39 2.54
N LEU A 487 -35.07 -3.14 1.31
CA LEU A 487 -35.94 -2.88 0.16
C LEU A 487 -36.84 -4.08 -0.17
N ALA A 488 -36.26 -5.29 -0.20
CA ALA A 488 -36.98 -6.50 -0.58
C ALA A 488 -38.06 -6.87 0.44
N THR A 489 -37.76 -6.76 1.73
CA THR A 489 -38.72 -7.06 2.80
C THR A 489 -39.91 -6.08 2.79
N HIS A 490 -39.69 -4.81 2.44
CA HIS A 490 -40.77 -3.80 2.40
C HIS A 490 -41.61 -3.90 1.11
N GLU A 491 -40.97 -4.00 -0.06
CA GLU A 491 -41.64 -3.84 -1.36
C GLU A 491 -42.04 -5.19 -1.99
N PHE A 492 -41.35 -6.28 -1.65
CA PHE A 492 -41.56 -7.61 -2.23
C PHE A 492 -41.86 -8.70 -1.18
N PRO A 493 -42.83 -8.52 -0.26
CA PRO A 493 -43.08 -9.44 0.84
C PRO A 493 -43.60 -10.83 0.41
N HIS A 494 -43.95 -11.00 -0.87
CA HIS A 494 -44.40 -12.26 -1.45
C HIS A 494 -43.24 -13.18 -1.86
N ALA A 495 -42.04 -12.62 -2.08
CA ALA A 495 -40.87 -13.36 -2.51
C ALA A 495 -40.11 -13.89 -1.30
N LYS A 496 -39.61 -15.12 -1.39
CA LYS A 496 -38.70 -15.69 -0.39
C LYS A 496 -37.33 -15.04 -0.47
N LEU A 497 -36.81 -14.55 0.64
CA LEU A 497 -35.54 -13.83 0.70
C LEU A 497 -34.42 -14.75 1.19
N LEU A 498 -33.46 -15.05 0.32
CA LEU A 498 -32.29 -15.86 0.62
C LEU A 498 -31.05 -14.98 0.57
N VAL A 499 -30.25 -14.95 1.63
CA VAL A 499 -29.15 -13.97 1.74
C VAL A 499 -27.82 -14.64 2.10
N ARG A 500 -26.78 -14.32 1.33
CA ARG A 500 -25.40 -14.59 1.71
C ARG A 500 -25.01 -13.67 2.86
N SER A 501 -24.75 -14.26 4.03
CA SER A 501 -24.17 -13.55 5.17
C SER A 501 -22.64 -13.57 5.08
N TYR A 502 -22.02 -12.43 5.39
CA TYR A 502 -20.56 -12.25 5.37
C TYR A 502 -19.89 -13.02 6.51
N ASP A 503 -20.40 -12.84 7.73
CA ASP A 503 -19.89 -13.47 8.94
C ASP A 503 -21.01 -13.79 9.94
N ARG A 504 -20.64 -14.12 11.18
CA ARG A 504 -21.58 -14.45 12.25
C ARG A 504 -22.42 -13.26 12.69
N GLU A 505 -21.85 -12.06 12.79
CA GLU A 505 -22.58 -10.88 13.25
C GLU A 505 -23.62 -10.46 12.21
N HIS A 506 -23.21 -10.44 10.94
CA HIS A 506 -24.11 -10.15 9.83
C HIS A 506 -25.24 -11.19 9.73
N ALA A 507 -24.98 -12.48 10.00
CA ALA A 507 -26.03 -13.48 10.07
C ALA A 507 -27.10 -13.16 11.14
N LEU A 508 -26.71 -12.69 12.33
CA LEU A 508 -27.65 -12.29 13.38
C LEU A 508 -28.51 -11.09 12.96
N GLU A 509 -27.90 -10.10 12.29
CA GLU A 509 -28.63 -8.94 11.74
C GLU A 509 -29.69 -9.37 10.72
N LEU A 510 -29.33 -10.27 9.80
CA LEU A 510 -30.23 -10.76 8.76
C LEU A 510 -31.39 -11.59 9.34
N ILE A 511 -31.13 -12.39 10.37
CA ILE A 511 -32.17 -13.11 11.11
C ILE A 511 -33.13 -12.10 11.76
N ALA A 512 -32.58 -11.07 12.42
CA ALA A 512 -33.40 -10.02 13.03
C ALA A 512 -34.22 -9.22 12.00
N ALA A 513 -33.71 -9.08 10.78
CA ALA A 513 -34.40 -8.46 9.65
C ALA A 513 -35.49 -9.34 9.00
N GLY A 514 -35.67 -10.59 9.47
CA GLY A 514 -36.73 -11.49 8.99
C GLY A 514 -36.42 -12.19 7.67
N VAL A 515 -35.14 -12.36 7.32
CA VAL A 515 -34.71 -13.11 6.13
C VAL A 515 -35.13 -14.59 6.26
N ASP A 516 -35.70 -15.17 5.18
CA ASP A 516 -36.20 -16.56 5.20
C ASP A 516 -35.07 -17.60 5.29
N TYR A 517 -33.93 -17.34 4.64
CA TYR A 517 -32.77 -18.21 4.68
C TYR A 517 -31.48 -17.42 4.57
N HIS A 518 -30.49 -17.75 5.38
CA HIS A 518 -29.15 -17.19 5.26
C HIS A 518 -28.08 -18.29 5.33
N ILE A 519 -26.93 -18.03 4.71
CA ILE A 519 -25.75 -18.89 4.82
C ILE A 519 -24.49 -18.04 4.94
N ARG A 520 -23.58 -18.40 5.84
CA ARG A 520 -22.28 -17.72 5.98
C ARG A 520 -21.36 -18.19 4.88
N GLU A 521 -20.81 -17.23 4.14
CA GLU A 521 -20.12 -17.48 2.86
C GLU A 521 -18.94 -18.47 2.94
N THR A 522 -18.22 -18.50 4.06
CA THR A 522 -17.01 -19.33 4.22
C THR A 522 -17.22 -20.54 5.13
N PHE A 523 -18.36 -20.65 5.80
CA PHE A 523 -18.50 -21.62 6.89
C PHE A 523 -18.45 -23.06 6.37
N GLU A 524 -19.27 -23.40 5.38
CA GLU A 524 -19.32 -24.77 4.86
C GLU A 524 -18.02 -25.19 4.19
N SER A 525 -17.40 -24.31 3.40
CA SER A 525 -16.12 -24.58 2.75
C SER A 525 -14.98 -24.72 3.77
N ALA A 526 -14.99 -23.95 4.85
CA ALA A 526 -14.00 -24.09 5.93
C ALA A 526 -14.17 -25.40 6.72
N VAL A 527 -15.42 -25.85 6.96
CA VAL A 527 -15.67 -27.14 7.62
C VAL A 527 -15.22 -28.30 6.75
N GLU A 528 -15.48 -28.25 5.45
CA GLU A 528 -15.02 -29.26 4.49
C GLU A 528 -13.50 -29.28 4.36
N PHE A 529 -12.86 -28.11 4.31
CA PHE A 529 -11.39 -28.00 4.32
C PHE A 529 -10.78 -28.59 5.60
N GLY A 530 -11.38 -28.30 6.76
CA GLY A 530 -10.96 -28.87 8.03
C GLY A 530 -11.09 -30.40 8.07
N GLN A 531 -12.17 -30.95 7.49
CA GLN A 531 -12.35 -32.39 7.34
C GLN A 531 -11.22 -33.00 6.47
N ALA A 532 -10.93 -32.40 5.32
CA ALA A 532 -9.86 -32.87 4.44
C ALA A 532 -8.48 -32.82 5.14
N ALA A 533 -8.22 -31.75 5.91
CA ALA A 533 -6.99 -31.63 6.69
C ALA A 533 -6.83 -32.76 7.72
N LEU A 534 -7.90 -33.18 8.40
CA LEU A 534 -7.87 -34.31 9.33
C LEU A 534 -7.51 -35.63 8.62
N VAL A 535 -8.08 -35.86 7.44
CA VAL A 535 -7.77 -37.05 6.62
C VAL A 535 -6.30 -37.06 6.21
N GLU A 536 -5.76 -35.93 5.75
CA GLU A 536 -4.33 -35.82 5.38
C GLU A 536 -3.38 -35.97 6.57
N LEU A 537 -3.85 -35.69 7.79
CA LEU A 537 -3.11 -35.93 9.03
C LEU A 537 -3.21 -37.40 9.51
N GLY A 538 -3.86 -38.28 8.74
CA GLY A 538 -3.95 -39.71 8.99
C GLY A 538 -5.18 -40.14 9.81
N MET A 539 -6.17 -39.27 9.99
CA MET A 539 -7.45 -39.64 10.60
C MET A 539 -8.32 -40.45 9.63
N ASP A 540 -9.10 -41.39 10.17
CA ASP A 540 -10.09 -42.13 9.38
C ASP A 540 -11.17 -41.19 8.82
N GLU A 541 -11.57 -41.42 7.56
CA GLU A 541 -12.53 -40.55 6.87
C GLU A 541 -13.90 -40.51 7.57
N SER A 542 -14.35 -41.63 8.14
CA SER A 542 -15.63 -41.69 8.86
C SER A 542 -15.58 -40.88 10.17
N GLU A 543 -14.43 -40.88 10.84
CA GLU A 543 -14.18 -40.09 12.04
C GLU A 543 -14.09 -38.59 11.71
N ALA A 544 -13.33 -38.21 10.67
CA ALA A 544 -13.24 -36.83 10.20
C ALA A 544 -14.62 -36.27 9.80
N ARG A 545 -15.45 -37.05 9.09
CA ARG A 545 -16.83 -36.70 8.75
C ARG A 545 -17.71 -36.55 10.00
N SER A 546 -17.49 -37.38 11.03
CA SER A 546 -18.20 -37.25 12.31
C SER A 546 -17.88 -35.93 13.01
N ILE A 547 -16.60 -35.56 13.04
CA ILE A 547 -16.15 -34.28 13.62
C ILE A 547 -16.74 -33.09 12.83
N ALA A 548 -16.71 -33.14 11.50
CA ALA A 548 -17.30 -32.09 10.67
C ALA A 548 -18.80 -31.92 10.91
N ARG A 549 -19.55 -33.02 11.11
CA ARG A 549 -20.97 -32.97 11.51
C ARG A 549 -21.16 -32.36 12.90
N GLU A 550 -20.31 -32.70 13.85
CA GLU A 550 -20.37 -32.15 15.20
C GLU A 550 -20.06 -30.65 15.24
N ILE A 551 -19.09 -30.18 14.43
CA ILE A 551 -18.79 -28.75 14.29
C ILE A 551 -20.02 -28.01 13.75
N ARG A 552 -20.68 -28.52 12.71
CA ARG A 552 -21.93 -27.94 12.18
C ARG A 552 -23.02 -27.89 13.24
N ARG A 553 -23.23 -28.99 13.97
CA ARG A 553 -24.25 -29.08 15.03
C ARG A 553 -24.02 -28.05 16.12
N ARG A 554 -22.79 -27.95 16.64
CA ARG A 554 -22.42 -26.99 17.70
C ARG A 554 -22.51 -25.55 17.23
N ASP A 555 -22.12 -25.28 16.00
CA ASP A 555 -22.21 -23.94 15.44
C ASP A 555 -23.67 -23.49 15.27
N ALA A 556 -24.57 -24.39 14.85
CA ALA A 556 -26.00 -24.13 14.77
C ALA A 556 -26.63 -23.91 16.16
N GLU A 557 -26.33 -24.80 17.12
CA GLU A 557 -26.79 -24.67 18.52
C GLU A 557 -26.30 -23.34 19.13
N ARG A 558 -25.06 -22.96 18.84
CA ARG A 558 -24.51 -21.67 19.25
C ARG A 558 -25.25 -20.50 18.61
N LEU A 559 -25.55 -20.56 17.32
CA LEU A 559 -26.28 -19.50 16.63
C LEU A 559 -27.67 -19.29 17.26
N GLU A 560 -28.38 -20.36 17.59
CA GLU A 560 -29.68 -20.28 18.26
C GLU A 560 -29.58 -19.58 19.62
N LEU A 561 -28.55 -19.90 20.42
CA LEU A 561 -28.28 -19.23 21.69
C LEU A 561 -27.94 -17.74 21.50
N GLU A 562 -27.15 -17.40 20.48
CA GLU A 562 -26.79 -16.02 20.14
C GLU A 562 -28.01 -15.20 19.70
N VAL A 563 -28.89 -15.77 18.89
CA VAL A 563 -30.17 -15.16 18.48
C VAL A 563 -31.07 -14.94 19.69
N ALA A 564 -31.20 -15.94 20.57
CA ALA A 564 -32.06 -15.85 21.76
C ALA A 564 -31.54 -14.83 22.79
N ALA A 565 -30.22 -14.71 22.94
CA ALA A 565 -29.59 -13.80 23.89
C ALA A 565 -29.38 -12.38 23.33
N GLY A 566 -29.36 -12.21 22.00
CA GLY A 566 -28.93 -10.98 21.35
C GLY A 566 -27.45 -10.64 21.61
N ASP A 567 -26.63 -11.64 21.95
CA ASP A 567 -25.20 -11.48 22.29
C ASP A 567 -24.36 -12.56 21.57
N VAL A 568 -23.39 -12.11 20.78
CA VAL A 568 -22.42 -12.93 20.03
C VAL A 568 -21.53 -13.79 20.94
N ARG A 569 -21.49 -13.49 22.24
CA ARG A 569 -20.74 -14.26 23.24
C ARG A 569 -21.53 -15.42 23.82
N ALA A 570 -22.84 -15.51 23.57
CA ALA A 570 -23.65 -16.64 24.00
C ALA A 570 -23.15 -17.93 23.35
N GLY A 571 -23.22 -19.05 24.06
CA GLY A 571 -22.78 -20.35 23.54
C GLY A 571 -21.26 -20.47 23.30
N ARG A 572 -20.41 -19.58 23.84
CA ARG A 572 -18.94 -19.66 23.72
C ARG A 572 -18.36 -21.02 24.13
N GLY A 573 -19.00 -21.71 25.09
CA GLY A 573 -18.60 -23.05 25.54
C GLY A 573 -18.76 -24.16 24.49
N LEU A 574 -19.47 -23.90 23.40
CA LEU A 574 -19.65 -24.83 22.28
C LEU A 574 -18.51 -24.76 21.26
N MET A 575 -17.62 -23.77 21.36
CA MET A 575 -16.44 -23.67 20.50
C MET A 575 -15.29 -24.54 21.02
N TYR A 576 -14.64 -25.26 20.10
CA TYR A 576 -13.33 -25.83 20.37
C TYR A 576 -12.29 -24.71 20.46
N GLY A 577 -11.67 -24.56 21.63
CA GLY A 577 -10.61 -23.57 21.89
C GLY A 577 -9.31 -24.24 22.32
N ASN A 578 -8.19 -23.58 22.07
CA ASN A 578 -6.85 -23.97 22.57
C ASN A 578 -6.53 -23.35 23.95
N ILE A 579 -7.51 -22.70 24.57
CA ILE A 579 -7.43 -22.11 25.91
C ILE A 579 -8.42 -22.88 26.79
N THR A 580 -7.95 -23.35 27.93
CA THR A 580 -8.57 -24.29 28.89
C THR A 580 -10.09 -24.14 29.02
N PRO A 581 -10.90 -25.21 28.89
CA PRO A 581 -12.35 -25.10 28.99
C PRO A 581 -12.79 -24.81 30.43
N VAL A 582 -13.43 -23.66 30.65
CA VAL A 582 -14.17 -23.37 31.90
C VAL A 582 -15.57 -23.95 31.78
N VAL A 583 -15.70 -25.27 31.63
CA VAL A 583 -16.83 -26.10 32.11
C VAL A 583 -16.35 -27.57 32.03
N PRO A 584 -16.40 -28.36 33.13
CA PRO A 584 -16.14 -29.80 33.05
C PRO A 584 -17.29 -30.50 32.33
N THR A 585 -17.00 -31.18 31.22
CA THR A 585 -17.91 -32.14 30.59
C THR A 585 -17.97 -33.42 31.43
N PRO A 586 -19.13 -33.84 31.95
CA PRO A 586 -19.27 -35.18 32.50
C PRO A 586 -19.41 -36.17 31.34
N THR A 587 -18.64 -37.27 31.42
CA THR A 587 -18.79 -38.56 30.72
C THR A 587 -18.33 -38.70 29.26
N PRO A 588 -17.88 -39.91 28.86
CA PRO A 588 -16.85 -40.10 27.83
C PRO A 588 -17.39 -40.07 26.39
N PHE A 589 -16.52 -39.67 25.45
CA PHE A 589 -16.78 -39.55 24.01
C PHE A 589 -17.02 -40.87 23.26
N THR A 590 -17.26 -41.98 23.96
CA THR A 590 -17.64 -43.27 23.37
C THR A 590 -18.63 -43.98 24.30
N PRO A 591 -19.73 -44.55 23.76
CA PRO A 591 -20.57 -45.45 24.56
C PRO A 591 -19.73 -46.67 24.98
N PRO A 592 -19.73 -47.06 26.26
CA PRO A 592 -18.94 -48.19 26.74
C PRO A 592 -19.43 -49.49 26.07
N ARG A 593 -18.50 -50.30 25.56
CA ARG A 593 -18.81 -51.59 24.91
C ARG A 593 -19.40 -52.66 25.84
N ARG A 594 -19.50 -52.39 27.14
CA ARG A 594 -20.09 -53.28 28.15
C ARG A 594 -20.88 -52.45 29.16
N GLU A 595 -22.08 -52.92 29.48
CA GLU A 595 -22.83 -52.41 30.63
C GLU A 595 -22.05 -52.67 31.93
N SER A 596 -22.09 -51.68 32.82
CA SER A 596 -21.44 -51.75 34.12
C SER A 596 -22.07 -52.86 34.97
N ARG A 597 -21.29 -53.87 35.34
CA ARG A 597 -21.70 -54.90 36.30
C ARG A 597 -21.34 -54.43 37.71
N THR A 598 -22.31 -54.36 38.61
CA THR A 598 -22.09 -54.04 40.02
C THR A 598 -21.27 -55.17 40.69
N LEU A 599 -20.15 -54.81 41.32
CA LEU A 599 -19.27 -55.76 42.02
C LEU A 599 -19.68 -56.00 43.48
N ASN A 600 -20.77 -55.40 43.94
CA ASN A 600 -21.34 -55.63 45.28
C ASN A 600 -22.88 -55.53 45.26
N PRO A 601 -23.62 -56.65 45.17
CA PRO A 601 -25.08 -56.63 45.04
C PRO A 601 -25.83 -56.32 46.34
N GLU A 602 -25.16 -56.28 47.51
CA GLU A 602 -25.85 -56.13 48.81
C GLU A 602 -26.02 -54.67 49.28
N GLY A 603 -25.54 -53.68 48.52
CA GLY A 603 -25.47 -52.28 48.96
C GLY A 603 -26.33 -51.26 48.22
N VAL A 604 -27.17 -51.67 47.24
CA VAL A 604 -27.93 -50.72 46.41
C VAL A 604 -29.43 -50.98 46.55
N PRO A 605 -30.25 -49.97 46.93
CA PRO A 605 -31.70 -50.09 46.97
C PRO A 605 -32.26 -50.38 45.57
N VAL A 606 -33.15 -51.35 45.47
CA VAL A 606 -33.87 -51.69 44.23
C VAL A 606 -34.84 -50.55 43.89
N THR A 607 -34.58 -49.82 42.81
CA THR A 607 -35.61 -49.02 42.12
C THR A 607 -36.06 -49.80 40.89
N GLU A 608 -37.34 -50.16 40.86
CA GLU A 608 -37.97 -50.98 39.82
C GLU A 608 -37.86 -50.35 38.41
N PRO A 609 -37.75 -51.18 37.35
CA PRO A 609 -37.77 -50.70 35.98
C PRO A 609 -39.20 -50.33 35.55
N VAL A 610 -39.39 -49.11 35.03
CA VAL A 610 -40.60 -48.75 34.29
C VAL A 610 -40.51 -49.39 32.90
N GLN A 611 -41.43 -50.33 32.65
CA GLN A 611 -41.59 -51.09 31.41
C GLN A 611 -41.65 -50.20 30.16
N GLU A 612 -40.79 -50.51 29.20
CA GLU A 612 -41.08 -50.34 27.77
C GLU A 612 -42.41 -51.03 27.43
N ARG A 613 -43.27 -50.33 26.69
CA ARG A 613 -44.28 -50.96 25.84
C ARG A 613 -43.84 -50.77 24.39
N ASP A 614 -43.35 -51.86 23.82
CA ASP A 614 -43.01 -52.08 22.42
C ASP A 614 -44.17 -51.85 21.44
N GLY A 615 -43.80 -51.49 20.21
CA GLY A 615 -44.34 -52.14 19.01
C GLY A 615 -45.28 -51.33 18.11
N THR A 616 -44.71 -50.61 17.13
CA THR A 616 -44.72 -50.94 15.68
C THR A 616 -43.80 -49.99 14.92
#